data_AF-A0A529ZK83-F1
#
_entry.id   AF-A0A529ZK83-F1
#
_cell.length_a   1.000
_cell.length_b   1.000
_cell.length_c   1.000
_cell.angle_alpha   90.00
_cell.angle_beta   90.00
_cell.angle_gamma   90.00
#
_symmetry.space_group_name_H-M   'P 1'
#
loop_
_entity.id
_entity.type
_entity.pdbx_description
1 polymer ?
#
loop_
_entity_poly.entity_id
_entity_poly.type
_entity_poly.pdbx_seq_one_letter_code
_entity_poly.pdbx_strand_id
1 'polypeptide(L)'
;TGSDTGGSIRAPASFCGLIGLRTTHGRISLDGAMKLASSFDTFGWFADDIETYETVGKLLLGRDPHQHPLNHPLSIRWLDAFVMGPAEAAQYARMKALAATVIGQPVETEYAFASLPDELYWCFRRLQAFEAWREHGPWISAGGRLSPGVEERFAFG
;
A
#
# COMPACT_ATOMS: atom_id res chain seq x y z
N THR A 1 9.05 1.73 11.72
CA THR A 1 7.80 2.27 11.14
C THR A 1 8.17 3.08 9.90
N GLY A 2 7.20 3.50 9.10
CA GLY A 2 7.41 4.32 7.91
C GLY A 2 6.08 4.84 7.34
N SER A 3 6.10 5.36 6.12
CA SER A 3 4.90 5.76 5.38
C SER A 3 4.77 4.99 4.07
N ASP A 4 3.54 4.74 3.65
CA ASP A 4 3.15 4.15 2.38
C ASP A 4 2.28 5.17 1.64
N THR A 5 2.82 5.84 0.63
CA THR A 5 2.04 6.73 -0.26
C THR A 5 1.46 5.93 -1.42
N GLY A 6 2.33 5.22 -2.14
CA GLY A 6 1.98 4.38 -3.30
C GLY A 6 2.46 2.93 -3.19
N GLY A 7 2.90 2.48 -2.01
CA GLY A 7 3.42 1.12 -1.80
C GLY A 7 4.68 1.01 -0.95
N SER A 8 5.21 2.14 -0.42
CA SER A 8 6.51 2.20 0.27
C SER A 8 6.61 1.42 1.59
N ILE A 9 5.54 0.77 2.06
CA ILE A 9 5.61 -0.25 3.11
C ILE A 9 5.41 -1.65 2.50
N ARG A 10 4.33 -1.85 1.74
CA ARG A 10 3.97 -3.19 1.24
C ARG A 10 4.98 -3.76 0.24
N ALA A 11 5.50 -2.93 -0.67
CA ALA A 11 6.45 -3.36 -1.68
C ALA A 11 7.81 -3.79 -1.08
N PRO A 12 8.51 -2.98 -0.26
CA PRO A 12 9.74 -3.43 0.38
C PRO A 12 9.52 -4.60 1.34
N ALA A 13 8.37 -4.68 2.02
CA ALA A 13 8.05 -5.84 2.87
C ALA A 13 8.05 -7.13 2.05
N SER A 14 7.39 -7.13 0.89
CA SER A 14 7.39 -8.27 -0.05
C SER A 14 8.80 -8.64 -0.52
N PHE A 15 9.61 -7.67 -0.91
CA PHE A 15 10.98 -7.93 -1.39
C PHE A 15 11.94 -8.40 -0.31
N CYS A 16 11.71 -8.04 0.94
CA CYS A 16 12.56 -8.40 2.06
C CYS A 16 12.04 -9.59 2.89
N GLY A 17 10.90 -10.20 2.50
CA GLY A 17 10.31 -11.31 3.26
C GLY A 17 9.79 -10.89 4.64
N LEU A 18 9.30 -9.65 4.76
CA LEU A 18 8.74 -9.09 5.98
C LEU A 18 7.22 -8.97 5.89
N ILE A 19 6.57 -8.84 7.04
CA ILE A 19 5.17 -8.43 7.14
C ILE A 19 5.12 -6.91 7.10
N GLY A 20 4.34 -6.34 6.17
CA GLY A 20 4.19 -4.88 6.02
C GLY A 20 2.73 -4.44 6.04
N LEU A 21 2.33 -3.70 7.07
CA LEU A 21 0.99 -3.09 7.12
C LEU A 21 1.03 -1.63 6.69
N ARG A 22 0.21 -1.29 5.69
CA ARG A 22 -0.30 0.07 5.51
C ARG A 22 -1.62 0.17 6.28
N THR A 23 -1.71 1.06 7.26
CA THR A 23 -2.95 1.21 8.03
C THR A 23 -4.08 1.79 7.17
N THR A 24 -5.30 1.84 7.69
CA THR A 24 -6.31 2.77 7.17
C THR A 24 -5.72 4.19 7.17
N HIS A 25 -5.93 4.94 6.08
CA HIS A 25 -5.46 6.31 5.96
C HIS A 25 -5.98 7.15 7.13
N GLY A 26 -5.10 7.97 7.72
CA GLY A 26 -5.41 8.80 8.88
C GLY A 26 -5.61 8.05 10.21
N ARG A 27 -5.53 6.71 10.26
CA ARG A 27 -5.69 5.95 11.52
C ARG A 27 -4.64 6.31 12.56
N ILE A 28 -3.41 6.56 12.10
CA ILE A 28 -2.30 7.03 12.91
C ILE A 28 -1.80 8.31 12.25
N SER A 29 -1.65 9.37 13.04
CA SER A 29 -1.18 10.67 12.54
C SER A 29 0.27 10.56 12.03
N LEU A 30 0.53 11.26 10.92
CA LEU A 30 1.87 11.49 10.38
C LEU A 30 2.34 12.94 10.65
N ASP A 31 1.73 13.63 11.62
CA ASP A 31 2.18 14.96 12.01
C ASP A 31 3.65 14.94 12.45
N GLY A 32 4.42 15.88 11.92
CA GLY A 32 5.86 15.96 12.14
C GLY A 32 6.71 15.05 11.23
N ALA A 33 6.10 14.16 10.44
CA ALA A 33 6.81 13.44 9.39
C ALA A 33 7.01 14.30 8.14
N MET A 34 8.02 13.96 7.33
CA MET A 34 8.18 14.56 6.01
C MET A 34 7.03 14.13 5.10
N LYS A 35 6.28 15.09 4.60
CA LYS A 35 5.15 14.86 3.69
C LYS A 35 5.67 14.59 2.29
N LEU A 36 4.95 13.77 1.54
CA LEU A 36 5.12 13.63 0.10
C LEU A 36 3.82 14.01 -0.61
N ALA A 37 2.73 13.31 -0.30
CA ALA A 37 1.40 13.63 -0.80
C ALA A 37 0.40 13.28 0.30
N SER A 38 0.08 14.26 1.15
CA SER A 38 -0.65 14.04 2.41
C SER A 38 -2.02 13.37 2.22
N SER A 39 -2.66 13.52 1.07
CA SER A 39 -3.91 12.81 0.75
C SER A 39 -3.72 11.30 0.60
N PHE A 40 -2.48 10.82 0.46
CA PHE A 40 -2.15 9.42 0.26
C PHE A 40 -1.15 8.87 1.30
N ASP A 41 -0.32 9.72 1.89
CA ASP A 41 0.67 9.37 2.90
C ASP A 41 -0.03 8.65 4.07
N THR A 42 0.36 7.40 4.31
CA THR A 42 -0.28 6.56 5.31
C THR A 42 0.76 5.89 6.18
N PHE A 43 0.60 5.96 7.49
CA PHE A 43 1.50 5.28 8.42
C PHE A 43 1.50 3.76 8.18
N GLY A 44 2.66 3.15 8.39
CA GLY A 44 2.80 1.71 8.40
C GLY A 44 4.01 1.23 9.18
N TRP A 45 4.11 -0.08 9.33
CA TRP A 45 5.24 -0.71 9.97
C TRP A 45 5.59 -2.03 9.32
N PHE A 46 6.80 -2.48 9.64
CA PHE A 46 7.33 -3.78 9.28
C PHE A 46 7.45 -4.63 10.53
N ALA A 47 7.31 -5.94 10.36
CA ALA A 47 7.68 -6.95 11.33
C ALA A 47 8.31 -8.15 10.60
N ASP A 48 9.25 -8.81 11.24
CA ASP A 48 9.87 -10.06 10.80
C ASP A 48 9.03 -11.28 11.17
N ASP A 49 8.25 -11.20 12.25
CA ASP A 49 7.34 -12.25 12.71
C ASP A 49 5.94 -11.72 13.08
N ILE A 50 5.00 -12.67 13.24
CA ILE A 50 3.59 -12.36 13.48
C ILE A 50 3.35 -11.90 14.93
N GLU A 51 4.15 -12.35 15.88
CA GLU A 51 4.08 -11.98 17.29
C GLU A 51 4.42 -10.49 17.48
N THR A 52 5.49 -10.04 16.84
CA THR A 52 5.93 -8.65 16.79
C THR A 52 4.91 -7.80 16.06
N TYR A 53 4.41 -8.29 14.92
CA TYR A 53 3.33 -7.63 14.17
C TYR A 53 2.11 -7.37 15.04
N GLU A 54 1.61 -8.39 15.75
CA GLU A 54 0.45 -8.28 16.63
C GLU A 54 0.70 -7.36 17.82
N THR A 55 1.89 -7.43 18.41
CA THR A 55 2.26 -6.59 19.56
C THR A 55 2.22 -5.11 19.20
N VAL A 56 2.81 -4.75 18.06
CA VAL A 56 2.76 -3.38 17.53
C VAL A 56 1.33 -2.99 17.17
N GLY A 57 0.57 -3.89 16.55
CA GLY A 57 -0.84 -3.66 16.21
C GLY A 57 -1.69 -3.34 17.45
N LYS A 58 -1.58 -4.13 18.52
CA LYS A 58 -2.29 -3.92 19.79
C LYS A 58 -1.94 -2.57 20.43
N LEU A 59 -0.67 -2.18 20.36
CA LEU A 59 -0.19 -0.90 20.89
C LEU A 59 -0.72 0.30 20.09
N LEU A 60 -0.62 0.25 18.75
CA LEU A 60 -0.88 1.40 17.90
C LEU A 60 -2.35 1.55 17.48
N LEU A 61 -3.07 0.44 17.29
CA LEU A 61 -4.46 0.45 16.84
C LEU A 61 -5.45 0.36 17.99
N GLY A 62 -4.99 0.02 19.19
CA GLY A 62 -5.85 -0.15 20.36
C GLY A 62 -6.80 -1.34 20.23
N ARG A 63 -7.87 -1.33 21.02
CA ARG A 63 -8.86 -2.41 21.05
C ARG A 63 -9.75 -2.37 19.80
N ASP A 64 -9.86 -3.51 19.11
CA ASP A 64 -10.87 -3.72 18.08
C ASP A 64 -12.24 -4.00 18.74
N PRO A 65 -13.26 -3.14 18.52
CA PRO A 65 -14.61 -3.40 19.03
C PRO A 65 -15.36 -4.44 18.19
N HIS A 66 -14.90 -4.75 16.97
CA HIS A 66 -15.55 -5.70 16.09
C HIS A 66 -15.16 -7.13 16.48
N GLN A 67 -16.18 -7.97 16.71
CA GLN A 67 -15.98 -9.39 17.05
C GLN A 67 -16.50 -10.32 15.94
N HIS A 68 -16.75 -9.79 14.75
CA HIS A 68 -17.25 -10.60 13.65
C HIS A 68 -16.15 -11.51 13.11
N PRO A 69 -16.38 -12.83 13.04
CA PRO A 69 -15.40 -13.74 12.45
C PRO A 69 -15.29 -13.46 10.94
N LEU A 70 -14.06 -13.30 10.45
CA LEU A 70 -13.78 -13.20 9.02
C LEU A 70 -13.69 -14.61 8.42
N ASN A 71 -14.84 -15.16 8.00
CA ASN A 71 -14.96 -16.54 7.51
C ASN A 71 -15.50 -16.64 6.08
N HIS A 72 -15.61 -15.50 5.39
CA HIS A 72 -16.14 -15.44 4.02
C HIS A 72 -15.11 -14.76 3.09
N PRO A 73 -14.01 -15.45 2.74
CA PRO A 73 -13.04 -14.90 1.81
C PRO A 73 -13.68 -14.69 0.43
N LEU A 74 -13.37 -13.54 -0.18
CA LEU A 74 -13.84 -13.17 -1.51
C LEU A 74 -12.65 -13.03 -2.46
N SER A 75 -12.84 -13.39 -3.72
CA SER A 75 -11.86 -13.19 -4.79
C SER A 75 -12.50 -12.45 -5.95
N ILE A 76 -11.84 -11.39 -6.43
CA ILE A 76 -12.28 -10.61 -7.58
C ILE A 76 -11.36 -10.97 -8.76
N ARG A 77 -11.85 -11.79 -9.69
CA ARG A 77 -11.02 -12.43 -10.72
C ARG A 77 -10.23 -11.45 -11.59
N TRP A 78 -10.83 -10.30 -11.93
CA TRP A 78 -10.15 -9.35 -12.82
C TRP A 78 -8.95 -8.65 -12.15
N LEU A 79 -8.85 -8.64 -10.80
CA LEU A 79 -7.65 -8.14 -10.12
C LEU A 79 -6.43 -9.03 -10.40
N ASP A 80 -6.63 -10.33 -10.61
CA ASP A 80 -5.56 -11.27 -10.91
C ASP A 80 -4.91 -10.98 -12.27
N ALA A 81 -5.62 -10.29 -13.17
CA ALA A 81 -5.09 -9.89 -14.48
C ALA A 81 -3.94 -8.84 -14.39
N PHE A 82 -3.76 -8.20 -13.23
CA PHE A 82 -2.65 -7.27 -12.99
C PHE A 82 -1.35 -7.96 -12.59
N VAL A 83 -1.36 -9.28 -12.36
CA VAL A 83 -0.13 -10.02 -12.09
C VAL A 83 0.65 -10.17 -13.40
N MET A 84 1.84 -9.58 -13.43
CA MET A 84 2.65 -9.49 -14.64
C MET A 84 3.52 -10.73 -14.82
N GLY A 85 3.34 -11.44 -15.93
CA GLY A 85 4.25 -12.51 -16.31
C GLY A 85 3.93 -13.88 -15.67
N PRO A 86 4.38 -14.98 -16.32
CA PRO A 86 4.03 -16.33 -15.89
C PRO A 86 4.68 -16.74 -14.56
N ALA A 87 5.85 -16.20 -14.21
CA ALA A 87 6.55 -16.55 -12.98
C ALA A 87 5.83 -15.98 -11.75
N GLU A 88 5.47 -14.70 -11.80
CA GLU A 88 4.72 -13.99 -10.77
C GLU A 88 3.30 -14.59 -10.63
N ALA A 89 2.64 -14.91 -11.75
CA ALA A 89 1.35 -15.59 -11.74
C ALA A 89 1.42 -16.94 -11.01
N ALA A 90 2.48 -17.72 -11.22
CA ALA A 90 2.68 -18.99 -10.52
C ALA A 90 2.95 -18.80 -9.01
N GLN A 91 3.71 -17.78 -8.60
CA GLN A 91 3.92 -17.45 -7.18
C GLN A 91 2.61 -17.00 -6.51
N TYR A 92 1.88 -16.11 -7.17
CA TYR A 92 0.60 -15.60 -6.68
C TYR A 92 -0.44 -16.73 -6.54
N ALA A 93 -0.50 -17.67 -7.49
CA ALA A 93 -1.35 -18.85 -7.38
C ALA A 93 -0.98 -19.73 -6.16
N ARG A 94 0.32 -19.94 -5.90
CA ARG A 94 0.78 -20.67 -4.71
C ARG A 94 0.41 -19.95 -3.42
N MET A 95 0.60 -18.63 -3.37
CA MET A 95 0.20 -17.81 -2.23
C MET A 95 -1.31 -17.92 -1.95
N LYS A 96 -2.16 -17.84 -2.98
CA LYS A 96 -3.62 -18.02 -2.83
C LYS A 96 -3.98 -19.42 -2.33
N ALA A 97 -3.33 -20.46 -2.85
CA ALA A 97 -3.54 -21.84 -2.39
C ALA A 97 -3.17 -22.02 -0.92
N LEU A 98 -2.05 -21.43 -0.47
CA LEU A 98 -1.63 -21.43 0.92
C LEU A 98 -2.61 -20.64 1.80
N ALA A 99 -3.03 -19.44 1.38
CA ALA A 99 -4.00 -18.65 2.14
C ALA A 99 -5.31 -19.43 2.34
N ALA A 100 -5.79 -20.13 1.30
CA ALA A 100 -7.02 -20.90 1.36
C ALA A 100 -6.99 -22.08 2.36
N THR A 101 -5.80 -22.58 2.75
CA THR A 101 -5.71 -23.60 3.82
C THR A 101 -5.98 -23.01 5.21
N VAL A 102 -5.87 -21.69 5.36
CA VAL A 102 -6.07 -20.96 6.62
C VAL A 102 -7.44 -20.30 6.67
N ILE A 103 -7.81 -19.55 5.62
CA ILE A 103 -9.04 -18.73 5.60
C ILE A 103 -10.21 -19.40 4.87
N GLY A 104 -10.01 -20.58 4.29
CA GLY A 104 -10.99 -21.27 3.45
C GLY A 104 -10.92 -20.86 1.98
N GLN A 105 -11.65 -21.59 1.14
CA GLN A 105 -11.70 -21.30 -0.30
C GLN A 105 -12.48 -20.00 -0.56
N PRO A 106 -11.92 -19.03 -1.31
CA PRO A 106 -12.62 -17.80 -1.62
C PRO A 106 -13.79 -18.04 -2.57
N VAL A 107 -14.88 -17.30 -2.35
CA VAL A 107 -15.99 -17.21 -3.30
C VAL A 107 -15.60 -16.19 -4.37
N GLU A 108 -15.63 -16.60 -5.63
CA GLU A 108 -15.44 -15.67 -6.75
C GLU A 108 -16.63 -14.72 -6.84
N THR A 109 -16.35 -13.42 -6.93
CA THR A 109 -17.37 -12.37 -7.03
C THR A 109 -17.04 -11.41 -8.16
N GLU A 110 -18.07 -10.97 -8.86
CA GLU A 110 -17.97 -9.88 -9.83
C GLU A 110 -18.30 -8.57 -9.12
N TYR A 111 -17.26 -7.77 -8.88
CA TYR A 111 -17.42 -6.40 -8.40
C TYR A 111 -16.92 -5.44 -9.48
N ALA A 112 -17.80 -4.54 -9.93
CA ALA A 112 -17.45 -3.46 -10.83
C ALA A 112 -17.21 -2.20 -9.99
N PHE A 113 -16.02 -1.62 -10.09
CA PHE A 113 -15.79 -0.27 -9.58
C PHE A 113 -16.35 0.75 -10.57
N ALA A 114 -16.70 1.93 -10.07
CA ALA A 114 -17.17 3.04 -10.91
C ALA A 114 -16.10 3.57 -11.89
N SER A 115 -14.83 3.22 -11.68
CA SER A 115 -13.69 3.64 -12.49
C SER A 115 -12.78 2.45 -12.79
N LEU A 116 -12.12 2.51 -13.94
CA LEU A 116 -11.17 1.48 -14.34
C LEU A 116 -9.87 1.61 -13.52
N PRO A 117 -9.15 0.51 -13.29
CA PRO A 117 -7.89 0.56 -12.55
C PRO A 117 -6.84 1.51 -13.14
N ASP A 118 -6.75 1.59 -14.47
CA ASP A 118 -5.82 2.52 -15.14
C ASP A 118 -6.23 4.00 -14.91
N GLU A 119 -7.53 4.30 -14.94
CA GLU A 119 -8.04 5.63 -14.60
C GLU A 119 -7.70 6.01 -13.15
N LEU A 120 -7.90 5.08 -12.22
CA LEU A 120 -7.55 5.26 -10.81
C LEU A 120 -6.05 5.45 -10.61
N TYR A 121 -5.22 4.67 -11.33
CA TYR A 121 -3.77 4.81 -11.29
C TYR A 121 -3.34 6.19 -11.78
N TRP A 122 -3.83 6.65 -12.93
CA TRP A 122 -3.47 7.97 -13.45
C TRP A 122 -4.05 9.11 -12.64
N CYS A 123 -5.23 8.94 -12.03
CA CYS A 123 -5.77 9.89 -11.06
C CYS A 123 -4.84 10.01 -9.85
N PHE A 124 -4.46 8.87 -9.25
CA PHE A 124 -3.49 8.82 -8.16
C PHE A 124 -2.17 9.49 -8.53
N ARG A 125 -1.58 9.14 -9.68
CA ARG A 125 -0.27 9.67 -10.11
C ARG A 125 -0.28 11.18 -10.29
N ARG A 126 -1.34 11.75 -10.86
CA ARG A 126 -1.48 13.21 -11.04
C ARG A 126 -1.67 13.93 -9.71
N LEU A 127 -2.52 13.42 -8.83
CA LEU A 127 -2.76 14.02 -7.52
C LEU A 127 -1.51 13.93 -6.64
N GLN A 128 -0.84 12.77 -6.63
CA GLN A 128 0.40 12.57 -5.89
C GLN A 128 1.48 13.56 -6.32
N ALA A 129 1.70 13.70 -7.63
CA ALA A 129 2.76 14.54 -8.15
C ALA A 129 2.47 16.03 -7.92
N PHE A 130 1.22 16.47 -8.13
CA PHE A 130 0.77 17.81 -7.75
C PHE A 130 1.01 18.13 -6.26
N GLU A 131 0.66 17.23 -5.34
CA GLU A 131 0.89 17.45 -3.92
C GLU A 131 2.38 17.44 -3.55
N ALA A 132 3.16 16.56 -4.16
CA ALA A 132 4.61 16.51 -3.97
C ALA A 132 5.29 17.80 -4.43
N TRP A 133 4.91 18.32 -5.61
CA TRP A 133 5.40 19.60 -6.09
C TRP A 133 4.96 20.76 -5.19
N ARG A 134 3.73 20.74 -4.69
CA ARG A 134 3.26 21.77 -3.75
C ARG A 134 4.09 21.78 -2.45
N GLU A 135 4.47 20.62 -1.94
CA GLU A 135 5.26 20.49 -0.71
C GLU A 135 6.74 20.85 -0.91
N HIS A 136 7.37 20.31 -1.97
CA HIS A 136 8.84 20.38 -2.15
C HIS A 136 9.30 21.32 -3.26
N GLY A 137 8.41 21.73 -4.17
CA GLY A 137 8.70 22.61 -5.29
C GLY A 137 9.38 23.93 -4.90
N PRO A 138 8.98 24.61 -3.80
CA PRO A 138 9.68 25.80 -3.33
C PRO A 138 11.15 25.54 -2.98
N TRP A 139 11.44 24.43 -2.29
CA TRP A 139 12.81 24.05 -1.92
C TRP A 139 13.65 23.64 -3.13
N ILE A 140 13.06 22.88 -4.06
CA ILE A 140 13.70 22.50 -5.33
C ILE A 140 14.05 23.76 -6.14
N SER A 141 13.08 24.67 -6.27
CA SER A 141 13.25 25.95 -7.00
C SER A 141 14.30 26.87 -6.37
N ALA A 142 14.55 26.73 -5.06
CA ALA A 142 15.62 27.45 -4.35
C ALA A 142 17.01 26.82 -4.49
N GLY A 143 17.17 25.78 -5.33
CA GLY A 143 18.44 25.10 -5.56
C GLY A 143 18.61 23.79 -4.76
N GLY A 144 17.53 23.26 -4.20
CA GLY A 144 17.50 21.91 -3.63
C GLY A 144 17.89 20.86 -4.67
N ARG A 145 18.74 19.91 -4.29
CA ARG A 145 19.25 18.87 -5.21
C ARG A 145 18.55 17.55 -4.98
N LEU A 146 17.98 17.00 -6.05
CA LEU A 146 17.39 15.67 -6.07
C LEU A 146 18.38 14.67 -6.67
N SER A 147 18.21 13.38 -6.35
CA SER A 147 18.86 12.32 -7.11
C SER A 147 18.15 12.14 -8.47
N PRO A 148 18.83 11.62 -9.51
CA PRO A 148 18.27 11.60 -10.87
C PRO A 148 16.88 10.94 -10.97
N GLY A 149 16.70 9.78 -10.34
CA GLY A 149 15.41 9.09 -10.37
C GLY A 149 14.30 9.77 -9.55
N VAL A 150 14.63 10.66 -8.62
CA VAL A 150 13.63 11.49 -7.93
C VAL A 150 13.32 12.73 -8.76
N GLU A 151 14.33 13.36 -9.35
CA GLU A 151 14.19 14.49 -10.27
C GLU A 151 13.25 14.16 -11.44
N GLU A 152 13.43 13.01 -12.10
CA GLU A 152 12.54 12.54 -13.18
C GLU A 152 11.08 12.42 -12.74
N ARG A 153 10.82 12.03 -11.50
CA ARG A 153 9.45 11.91 -10.96
C ARG A 153 8.83 13.27 -10.67
N PHE A 154 9.62 14.24 -10.22
CA PHE A 154 9.17 15.61 -10.02
C PHE A 154 8.98 16.35 -11.36
N ALA A 155 9.74 15.99 -12.40
CA ALA A 155 9.57 16.54 -13.75
C ALA A 155 8.24 16.15 -14.42
N PHE A 156 7.58 15.08 -13.95
CA PHE A 156 6.25 14.69 -14.41
C PHE A 156 5.16 15.74 -14.07
N GLY A 157 5.38 16.56 -13.03
CA GLY A 157 4.47 17.60 -12.57
C GLY A 157 3.66 17.19 -11.35
#